data_AF-A0A7C8EI41-F1
#
_entry.id   AF-A0A7C8EI41-F1
#
_cell.length_a   1.000
_cell.length_b   1.000
_cell.length_c   1.000
_cell.angle_alpha   90.00
_cell.angle_beta   90.00
_cell.angle_gamma   90.00
#
_symmetry.space_group_name_H-M   'P 1'
#
loop_
_entity.id
_entity.type
_entity.pdbx_description
1 polymer ?
#
loop_
_entity_poly.entity_id
_entity_poly.type
_entity_poly.pdbx_seq_one_letter_code
_entity_poly.pdbx_strand_id
1 'polypeptide(L)' 'MAIAAKMSRFMEKSSWIRKMFEEGARLKKIHGADKVFDFSLGNP' A
#
# COMPACT_ATOMS: atom_id res chain seq x y z
N MET A 1 23.19 -4.23 8.08
CA MET A 1 21.98 -4.88 8.65
C MET A 1 21.93 -6.29 8.08
N ALA A 2 22.19 -7.32 8.89
CA ALA A 2 22.17 -8.71 8.42
C ALA A 2 20.72 -9.20 8.41
N ILE A 3 20.10 -9.23 7.24
CA ILE A 3 18.75 -9.75 7.05
C ILE A 3 18.84 -10.94 6.10
N ALA A 4 18.04 -11.98 6.35
CA ALA A 4 17.99 -13.13 5.45
C ALA A 4 17.53 -12.71 4.05
N ALA A 5 18.27 -13.10 3.01
CA ALA A 5 17.98 -12.73 1.62
C ALA A 5 16.52 -13.04 1.19
N LYS A 6 15.95 -14.12 1.74
CA LYS A 6 14.54 -14.51 1.56
C LYS A 6 13.58 -13.43 2.08
N MET A 7 13.86 -12.85 3.25
CA MET A 7 13.04 -11.78 3.83
C MET A 7 13.18 -10.48 3.03
N SER A 8 14.37 -10.18 2.52
CA SER A 8 14.60 -9.01 1.65
C SER A 8 13.72 -9.06 0.41
N ARG A 9 13.68 -10.21 -0.28
CA ARG A 9 12.86 -10.39 -1.47
C ARG A 9 11.36 -10.31 -1.18
N PHE A 10 10.92 -10.76 -0.01
CA PHE A 10 9.51 -10.61 0.37
C PHE A 10 9.16 -9.15 0.63
N MET A 11 9.99 -8.39 1.34
CA MET A 11 9.73 -6.97 1.59
C MET A 11 9.65 -6.14 0.30
N GLU A 12 10.51 -6.42 -0.68
CA GLU A 12 10.42 -5.78 -2.01
C GLU A 12 9.06 -6.04 -2.67
N LYS A 13 8.58 -7.30 -2.61
CA LYS A 13 7.30 -7.70 -3.21
C LYS A 13 6.07 -7.20 -2.44
N SER A 14 6.14 -7.14 -1.11
CA SER A 14 5.06 -6.63 -0.26
C SER A 14 4.80 -5.14 -0.42
N SER A 15 5.68 -4.40 -1.10
CA SER A 15 5.58 -2.94 -1.26
C SER A 15 4.39 -2.49 -2.10
N TRP A 16 3.78 -3.37 -2.91
CA TRP A 16 2.72 -2.98 -3.85
C TRP A 16 1.41 -2.63 -3.16
N ILE A 17 0.95 -3.43 -2.20
CA ILE A 17 -0.28 -3.16 -1.44
C ILE A 17 -0.17 -1.84 -0.67
N ARG A 18 0.99 -1.58 -0.07
CA ARG A 18 1.24 -0.35 0.67
C ARG A 18 1.27 0.88 -0.25
N LYS A 19 1.90 0.78 -1.42
CA LYS A 19 1.87 1.83 -2.44
C LYS A 19 0.45 2.12 -2.93
N MET A 20 -0.36 1.08 -3.14
CA MET A 20 -1.76 1.27 -3.54
C MET A 20 -2.59 1.97 -2.48
N PHE A 21 -2.39 1.62 -1.20
CA PHE A 21 -3.06 2.31 -0.09
C PHE A 21 -2.64 3.78 0.03
N GLU A 22 -1.34 4.06 -0.06
CA GLU A 22 -0.82 5.43 -0.02
C GLU A 22 -1.35 6.26 -1.20
N GLU A 23 -1.46 5.65 -2.38
CA GLU A 23 -2.05 6.28 -3.56
C GLU A 23 -3.56 6.53 -3.39
N GLY A 24 -4.30 5.60 -2.80
CA GLY A 24 -5.70 5.79 -2.43
C GLY A 24 -5.88 6.99 -1.48
N ALA A 25 -5.01 7.12 -0.47
CA ALA A 25 -5.00 8.28 0.42
C ALA A 25 -4.65 9.59 -0.31
N ARG A 26 -3.72 9.56 -1.27
CA ARG A 26 -3.39 10.72 -2.12
C ARG A 26 -4.59 11.16 -2.96
N LEU A 27 -5.25 10.21 -3.63
CA LEU A 27 -6.42 10.49 -4.47
C LEU A 27 -7.59 11.03 -3.65
N LYS A 28 -7.82 10.51 -2.43
CA LYS A 28 -8.85 11.03 -1.51
C LYS A 28 -8.66 12.51 -1.19
N LYS A 29 -7.41 12.98 -1.07
CA LYS A 29 -7.10 14.42 -0.85
C LYS A 29 -7.40 15.29 -2.06
N ILE A 30 -7.23 14.75 -3.27
CA ILE A 30 -7.40 15.51 -4.52
C ILE A 30 -8.87 15.53 -4.96
N HIS A 31 -9.57 14.39 -4.84
CA HIS A 31 -10.90 14.18 -5.42
C HIS A 31 -12.03 14.14 -4.39
N GLY A 32 -11.71 14.04 -3.09
CA GLY A 32 -12.68 13.80 -2.03
C GLY A 32 -12.79 12.30 -1.70
N ALA A 33 -13.05 12.00 -0.42
CA ALA A 33 -13.12 10.63 0.07
C ALA A 33 -14.31 9.83 -0.49
N ASP A 34 -15.38 10.53 -0.87
CA ASP A 34 -16.60 10.02 -1.50
C ASP A 34 -16.37 9.54 -2.95
N LYS A 35 -15.29 9.97 -3.60
CA LYS A 35 -14.99 9.66 -5.01
C LYS A 35 -13.87 8.65 -5.19
N VAL A 36 -13.34 8.10 -4.10
CA VAL A 36 -12.21 7.16 -4.15
C VAL A 36 -12.56 5.89 -3.37
N PHE A 37 -12.85 4.84 -4.14
CA PHE A 37 -13.15 3.50 -3.65
C PHE A 37 -11.84 2.71 -3.49
N ASP A 38 -11.31 2.72 -2.27
CA ASP A 38 -10.05 2.06 -1.93
C ASP A 38 -10.30 0.64 -1.38
N PHE A 39 -10.05 -0.37 -2.21
CA PHE A 39 -10.16 -1.79 -1.87
C PHE A 39 -8.79 -2.44 -1.59
N SER A 40 -7.76 -1.64 -1.32
CA SER A 40 -6.38 -2.15 -1.21
C SER A 40 -6.08 -2.85 0.13
N LEU A 41 -6.76 -2.46 1.21
CA LEU A 41 -6.58 -3.02 2.56
C LEU A 41 -7.90 -3.51 3.12
N GLY A 42 -7.99 -4.82 3.37
CA GLY A 42 -9.12 -5.46 4.06
C GLY A 42 -8.86 -5.63 5.56
N ASN A 43 -8.45 -4.57 6.26
CA ASN A 43 -8.30 -4.62 7.71
C ASN A 43 -9.70 -4.54 8.36
N PRO A 44 -10.04 -5.42 9.32
CA PRO A 44 -11.27 -5.31 10.10
C PRO A 44 -11.39 -3.97 10.84
#